data_AF-A0A949T830-F1
#
_entry.id   AF-A0A949T830-F1
#
_cell.length_a   1.000
_cell.length_b   1.000
_cell.length_c   1.000
_cell.angle_alpha   90.00
_cell.angle_beta   90.00
_cell.angle_gamma   90.00
#
_symmetry.space_group_name_H-M   'P 1'
#
loop_
_entity.id
_entity.type
_entity.pdbx_description
1 polymer ?
#
loop_
_entity_poly.entity_id
_entity_poly.type
_entity_poly.pdbx_seq_one_letter_code
_entity_poly.pdbx_strand_id
1 'polypeptide(L)' 'MNKQKSPEAKAFIGNLKNGIWLFGVSSWLFGITDRSIASLSDGYLSALDLTQLFTAATFFVAWLFLKPSSTKA' A
#
# COMPACT_ATOMS: atom_id res chain seq x y z
N MET A 1 -16.94 30.52 -13.15
CA MET A 1 -15.49 30.27 -12.99
C MET A 1 -15.19 28.80 -13.24
N ASN A 2 -14.82 28.45 -14.47
CA ASN A 2 -14.51 27.07 -14.84
C ASN A 2 -13.05 26.78 -14.44
N LYS A 3 -12.83 26.10 -13.31
CA LYS A 3 -11.49 25.74 -12.84
C LYS A 3 -10.91 24.63 -13.73
N GLN A 4 -10.44 25.01 -14.91
CA GLN A 4 -9.54 24.19 -15.73
C GLN A 4 -8.28 23.94 -14.88
N LYS A 5 -8.22 22.83 -14.13
CA LYS A 5 -7.00 22.41 -13.43
C LYS A 5 -5.88 22.36 -14.48
N SER A 6 -4.82 23.16 -14.26
CA SER A 6 -3.72 23.26 -15.24
C SER A 6 -3.16 21.86 -15.54
N PRO A 7 -2.66 21.62 -16.77
CA PRO A 7 -2.01 20.37 -17.13
C PRO A 7 -0.91 19.95 -16.14
N GLU A 8 -0.18 20.91 -15.57
CA GLU A 8 0.86 20.63 -14.56
C GLU A 8 0.27 20.11 -13.25
N ALA A 9 -0.85 20.69 -12.78
CA ALA A 9 -1.52 20.23 -11.57
C ALA A 9 -2.04 18.78 -11.72
N LYS A 10 -2.53 18.41 -12.92
CA LYS A 10 -2.95 17.02 -13.20
C LYS A 10 -1.76 16.06 -13.22
N ALA A 11 -0.64 16.45 -13.82
CA ALA A 11 0.58 15.65 -13.86
C ALA A 11 1.18 15.45 -12.46
N PHE A 12 1.23 16.51 -11.65
CA PHE A 12 1.69 16.45 -10.26
C PHE A 12 0.84 15.50 -9.41
N ILE A 13 -0.49 15.59 -9.49
CA ILE A 13 -1.40 14.68 -8.78
C ILE A 13 -1.19 13.23 -9.23
N GLY A 14 -0.94 12.99 -10.53
CA GLY A 14 -0.63 11.65 -11.05
C GLY A 14 0.65 11.06 -10.46
N ASN A 15 1.73 11.85 -10.45
CA ASN A 15 3.01 11.46 -9.87
C ASN A 15 2.92 11.25 -8.35
N LEU A 16 2.21 12.13 -7.64
CA LEU A 16 1.98 12.00 -6.19
C LEU A 16 1.21 10.71 -5.85
N LYS A 17 0.15 10.38 -6.61
CA LYS A 17 -0.59 9.13 -6.44
C LYS A 17 0.30 7.91 -6.64
N ASN A 18 1.16 7.92 -7.66
CA ASN A 18 2.12 6.83 -7.89
C ASN A 18 3.15 6.74 -6.76
N GLY A 19 3.64 7.88 -6.26
CA GLY A 19 4.54 7.93 -5.11
C GLY A 19 3.92 7.36 -3.85
N ILE A 20 2.69 7.77 -3.52
CA ILE A 20 1.93 7.24 -2.36
C ILE A 20 1.69 5.74 -2.53
N TRP A 21 1.32 5.29 -3.73
CA TRP A 21 1.09 3.86 -3.97
C TRP A 21 2.37 3.05 -3.76
N LEU A 22 3.50 3.48 -4.33
CA LEU A 22 4.79 2.81 -4.19
C LEU A 22 5.27 2.81 -2.74
N PHE A 23 5.15 3.95 -2.05
CA PHE A 23 5.50 4.06 -0.63
C PHE A 23 4.64 3.13 0.22
N GLY A 24 3.34 3.04 -0.08
CA GLY A 24 2.44 2.10 0.56
C GLY A 24 2.87 0.65 0.34
N VAL A 25 3.24 0.27 -0.89
CA VAL A 25 3.74 -1.09 -1.19
C VAL A 25 4.97 -1.42 -0.34
N SER A 26 5.95 -0.52 -0.28
CA SER A 26 7.15 -0.71 0.55
C SER A 26 6.81 -0.78 2.04
N SER A 27 5.88 0.05 2.53
CA SER A 27 5.44 0.05 3.92
C SER A 27 4.73 -1.25 4.31
N TRP A 28 3.86 -1.79 3.43
CA TRP A 28 3.21 -3.07 3.64
C TRP A 28 4.21 -4.22 3.68
N LEU A 29 5.16 -4.28 2.73
CA LEU A 29 6.21 -5.30 2.71
C LEU A 29 7.06 -5.25 3.99
N PHE A 30 7.48 -4.05 4.39
CA PHE A 30 8.28 -3.87 5.59
C PHE A 30 7.49 -4.28 6.85
N GLY A 31 6.25 -3.81 7.02
CA GLY A 31 5.43 -4.12 8.19
C GLY A 31 5.04 -5.59 8.31
N ILE A 32 4.74 -6.26 7.20
CA ILE A 32 4.47 -7.71 7.18
C ILE A 32 5.75 -8.48 7.56
N THR A 33 6.90 -8.08 7.00
CA THR A 33 8.19 -8.74 7.28
C THR A 33 8.59 -8.58 8.75
N ASP A 34 8.49 -7.37 9.30
CA ASP A 34 8.81 -7.07 10.71
C ASP A 34 7.96 -7.93 11.66
N ARG A 35 6.63 -7.93 11.48
CA ARG A 35 5.74 -8.77 12.28
C ARG A 35 5.98 -10.26 12.09
N SER A 36 6.31 -10.70 10.87
CA SER A 36 6.66 -12.09 10.61
C SER A 36 7.91 -12.49 11.39
N ILE A 37 8.97 -11.68 11.34
CA ILE A 37 10.23 -11.94 12.06
C ILE A 37 10.00 -11.95 13.57
N ALA A 38 9.24 -10.99 14.10
CA ALA A 38 8.91 -10.94 15.53
C ALA A 38 8.16 -12.22 15.96
N SER A 39 7.11 -12.61 15.22
CA SER A 39 6.32 -13.81 15.53
C SER A 39 7.10 -15.12 15.40
N LEU A 40 8.07 -15.18 14.48
CA LEU A 40 8.96 -16.32 14.32
C LEU A 40 10.04 -16.37 15.42
N SER A 41 10.49 -15.20 15.89
CA SER A 41 11.49 -15.08 16.95
C SER A 41 10.93 -15.43 18.33
N ASP A 42 9.64 -15.17 18.56
CA ASP A 42 8.95 -15.56 19.80
C ASP A 42 8.69 -17.08 19.90
N GLY A 43 9.01 -17.86 18.85
CA GLY A 43 8.97 -19.33 18.87
C GLY A 43 7.56 -19.94 18.93
N TYR A 44 6.52 -19.11 18.97
CA TYR A 44 5.12 -19.52 18.96
C TYR A 44 4.32 -18.61 18.04
N LEU A 45 3.86 -19.15 16.90
CA LEU A 45 2.90 -18.46 16.05
C LEU A 45 1.52 -18.57 16.70
N SER A 46 1.11 -17.53 17.41
CA SER A 46 -0.24 -17.46 17.96
C SER A 46 -1.27 -17.44 16.82
N ALA A 47 -2.45 -18.03 17.03
CA ALA A 47 -3.57 -17.90 16.09
C ALA A 47 -3.92 -16.43 15.82
N LEU A 48 -3.68 -15.55 16.80
CA LEU A 48 -3.84 -14.11 16.65
C LEU A 48 -2.84 -13.51 15.67
N ASP A 49 -1.56 -13.87 15.77
CA ASP A 49 -0.50 -13.38 14.88
C ASP A 49 -0.76 -13.83 13.45
N LEU A 50 -1.18 -15.09 13.26
CA LEU A 50 -1.53 -15.62 11.95
C LEU A 50 -2.73 -14.87 11.33
N THR A 51 -3.76 -14.59 12.13
CA THR A 51 -4.93 -13.84 11.67
C THR A 51 -4.57 -12.40 11.31
N GLN A 52 -3.70 -11.76 12.09
CA GLN A 52 -3.19 -10.42 11.78
C GLN A 52 -2.33 -10.41 10.52
N LEU A 53 -1.42 -11.37 10.35
CA LEU A 53 -0.59 -11.49 9.17
C LEU A 53 -1.43 -11.70 7.91
N PHE A 54 -2.44 -12.58 8.00
CA PHE A 54 -3.38 -12.85 6.92
C PHE A 54 -4.22 -11.62 6.56
N THR A 55 -4.71 -10.89 7.56
CA THR A 55 -5.45 -9.64 7.34
C THR A 55 -4.57 -8.58 6.70
N ALA A 56 -3.33 -8.41 7.19
CA ALA A 56 -2.36 -7.48 6.63
C ALA A 56 -2.00 -7.84 5.18
N ALA A 57 -1.80 -9.13 4.88
CA ALA A 57 -1.57 -9.61 3.53
C ALA A 57 -2.78 -9.37 2.61
N THR A 58 -4.01 -9.58 3.11
CA THR A 58 -5.25 -9.30 2.36
C THR A 58 -5.38 -7.82 2.01
N PHE A 59 -5.08 -6.94 2.97
CA PHE A 59 -5.08 -5.49 2.75
C PHE A 59 -3.94 -5.04 1.84
N PHE A 60 -2.78 -5.67 1.93
CA PHE A 60 -1.69 -5.43 0.99
C PHE A 60 -2.09 -5.81 -0.44
N VAL A 61 -2.74 -6.96 -0.64
CA VAL A 61 -3.27 -7.36 -1.96
C VAL A 61 -4.31 -6.34 -2.46
N ALA A 62 -5.24 -5.90 -1.62
CA ALA A 62 -6.18 -4.84 -1.96
C ALA A 62 -5.45 -3.52 -2.33
N TRP A 63 -4.36 -3.19 -1.63
CA TRP A 63 -3.51 -2.04 -1.93
C TRP A 63 -2.81 -2.16 -3.30
N LEU A 64 -2.36 -3.36 -3.68
CA LEU A 64 -1.81 -3.61 -5.02
C LEU A 64 -2.86 -3.36 -6.11
N PHE A 65 -4.11 -3.73 -5.88
CA PHE A 65 -5.22 -3.46 -6.81
C PHE A 65 -5.59 -1.98 -6.89
N LEU A 66 -5.34 -1.18 -5.84
CA LEU A 66 -5.52 0.27 -5.83
C LEU A 66 -4.45 1.03 -6.65
N LYS A 67 -3.64 0.34 -7.45
CA LYS A 67 -2.65 0.93 -8.33
C LYS A 67 -3.27 2.09 -9.13
N PRO A 68 -2.68 3.31 -9.07
CA PRO A 68 -3.17 4.44 -9.84
C PRO A 68 -3.11 4.07 -11.33
N SER A 69 -4.29 3.82 -11.90
CA SER A 69 -4.43 3.65 -13.33
C SER A 69 -4.39 5.04 -13.95
N SER A 70 -3.44 5.26 -14.87
CA SER A 70 -3.46 6.46 -15.70
C SER A 70 -4.61 6.30 -16.68
N THR A 71 -5.82 6.61 -16.23
CA THR A 71 -6.96 6.82 -17.12
C THR A 71 -6.60 8.05 -17.93
N LYS A 72 -5.99 7.83 -19.10
CA LYS A 72 -6.07 8.79 -20.21
C LYS A 72 -7.56 8.88 -20.55
N ALA A 73 -8.20 9.93 -20.08
CA ALA A 73 -9.46 10.43 -20.61
C ALA A 73 -9.14 11.61 -21.51
#